data_AF-A0A7C2XQ42-F1
#
_entry.id   AF-A0A7C2XQ42-F1
#
_cell.length_a   1.000
_cell.length_b   1.000
_cell.length_c   1.000
_cell.angle_alpha   90.00
_cell.angle_beta   90.00
_cell.angle_gamma   90.00
#
_symmetry.space_group_name_H-M   'P 1'
#
loop_
_entity.id
_entity.type
_entity.pdbx_description
1 polymer ?
#
loop_
_entity_poly.entity_id
_entity_poly.type
_entity_poly.pdbx_seq_one_letter_code
_entity_poly.pdbx_strand_id
1 'polypeptide(L)' 'MTKCAECDADISIPSDALEGEIVTCPECGASFELVKAAEGFDLKPAQTVGEDWGQ' A
#
# COMPACT_ATOMS: atom_id res chain seq x y z
N MET A 1 9.76 1.33 7.94
CA MET A 1 9.42 2.26 6.84
C MET A 1 9.69 1.52 5.56
N THR A 2 8.79 1.66 4.59
CA THR A 2 8.92 1.01 3.29
C THR A 2 8.85 2.08 2.21
N LYS A 3 9.44 1.84 1.04
CA LYS A 3 9.51 2.86 -0.02
C LYS A 3 8.34 2.75 -0.98
N CYS A 4 7.81 3.91 -1.37
CA CYS A 4 6.87 3.99 -2.48
C CYS A 4 7.55 3.57 -3.78
N ALA A 5 6.98 2.60 -4.50
CA ALA A 5 7.51 2.16 -5.78
C ALA A 5 7.33 3.20 -6.92
N GLU A 6 6.48 4.21 -6.73
CA GLU A 6 6.13 5.21 -7.76
C GLU A 6 6.98 6.48 -7.68
N CYS A 7 7.39 6.89 -6.47
CA CYS A 7 8.10 8.16 -6.25
C CYS A 7 9.27 8.06 -5.27
N ASP A 8 9.64 6.86 -4.82
CA ASP A 8 10.73 6.60 -3.86
C ASP A 8 10.56 7.22 -2.46
N ALA A 9 9.43 7.88 -2.18
CA ALA A 9 9.15 8.47 -0.88
C ALA A 9 8.96 7.42 0.22
N ASP A 10 9.30 7.80 1.45
CA ASP A 10 9.10 6.97 2.63
C ASP A 10 7.61 6.85 2.99
N ILE A 11 7.14 5.61 3.12
CA ILE A 11 5.80 5.28 3.61
C ILE A 11 5.94 4.69 5.02
N SER A 12 5.29 5.36 5.97
CA SER A 12 5.21 4.90 7.35
C SER A 12 4.02 3.96 7.53
N ILE A 13 4.31 2.72 7.94
CA ILE A 13 3.28 1.72 8.24
C ILE A 13 2.95 1.79 9.73
N PRO A 14 1.66 1.96 10.11
CA PRO A 14 1.28 2.00 11.51
C PRO A 14 1.56 0.65 12.18
N SER A 15 1.87 0.67 13.48
CA SER A 15 2.18 -0.56 14.23
C SER A 15 0.99 -1.50 14.42
N ASP A 16 -0.23 -0.97 14.29
CA ASP A 16 -1.48 -1.75 14.35
C ASP A 16 -1.97 -2.20 12.96
N ALA A 17 -1.17 -1.97 11.91
CA ALA A 17 -1.54 -2.32 10.55
C ALA A 17 -1.78 -3.82 10.39
N LEU A 18 -2.76 -4.16 9.54
CA LEU A 18 -3.13 -5.54 9.23
C LEU A 18 -2.79 -5.89 7.78
N GLU A 19 -2.61 -7.19 7.51
CA GLU A 19 -2.49 -7.69 6.14
C GLU A 19 -3.77 -7.35 5.35
N GLY A 20 -3.61 -6.87 4.12
CA GLY A 20 -4.71 -6.43 3.25
C GLY A 20 -5.16 -5.00 3.50
N GLU A 21 -4.61 -4.29 4.50
CA GLU A 21 -4.89 -2.87 4.69
C GLU A 21 -4.33 -2.04 3.51
N ILE A 22 -5.08 -1.01 3.12
CA ILE A 22 -4.66 -0.08 2.06
C ILE A 22 -3.98 1.14 2.71
N VAL A 23 -2.75 1.40 2.29
CA VAL A 23 -2.00 2.61 2.66
C VAL A 23 -1.79 3.48 1.42
N THR A 24 -1.83 4.80 1.60
CA THR A 24 -1.63 5.75 0.50
C THR A 24 -0.32 6.50 0.72
N CYS A 25 0.48 6.62 -0.34
CA CYS A 25 1.69 7.42 -0.32
C CYS A 25 1.31 8.89 -0.09
N PRO A 26 1.86 9.56 0.95
CA PRO A 26 1.54 10.95 1.23
C PRO A 26 2.08 11.93 0.19
N GLU A 27 3.04 11.51 -0.65
CA GLU A 27 3.71 12.38 -1.61
C GLU A 27 3.10 12.32 -3.01
N CYS A 28 2.85 11.13 -3.55
CA CYS A 28 2.30 10.97 -4.91
C CYS A 28 0.82 10.53 -4.94
N GLY A 29 0.24 10.15 -3.80
CA GLY A 29 -1.14 9.68 -3.72
C GLY A 29 -1.38 8.26 -4.23
N ALA A 30 -0.34 7.51 -4.61
CA ALA A 30 -0.48 6.10 -5.00
C ALA A 30 -0.92 5.23 -3.81
N SER A 31 -1.82 4.29 -4.07
CA SER A 31 -2.35 3.37 -3.05
C SER A 31 -1.70 2.00 -3.15
N PHE A 32 -1.40 1.40 -2.00
CA PHE A 32 -0.74 0.11 -1.87
C PHE A 32 -1.47 -0.76 -0.84
N GLU A 33 -1.59 -2.04 -1.13
CA GLU A 33 -2.04 -3.07 -0.20
C GLU A 33 -0.85 -3.62 0.60
N LEU A 34 -1.01 -3.75 1.91
CA LEU A 34 -0.02 -4.37 2.79
C LEU A 34 -0.05 -5.88 2.66
N VAL A 35 1.10 -6.46 2.30
CA VAL A 35 1.28 -7.91 2.22
C VAL A 35 2.29 -8.37 3.29
N LYS A 36 1.98 -9.46 4.00
CA LYS A 36 2.85 -9.96 5.08
C LYS A 36 4.20 -10.40 4.51
N ALA A 37 5.28 -9.88 5.10
CA ALA A 37 6.65 -10.22 4.75
C ALA A 37 7.36 -10.93 5.91
N ALA A 38 8.60 -11.38 5.68
CA ALA A 38 9.42 -12.00 6.72
C ALA A 38 9.67 -11.06 7.91
N GLU A 39 9.76 -9.75 7.65
CA GLU A 39 9.94 -8.71 8.66
C GLU A 39 8.96 -7.55 8.42
N GLY A 40 7.73 -7.69 8.92
CA GLY A 40 6.69 -6.66 8.82
C GLY A 40 5.81 -6.79 7.57
N PHE A 41 5.73 -5.73 6.78
CA PHE A 41 4.88 -5.63 5.59
C PHE A 41 5.64 -5.12 4.37
N ASP A 42 5.36 -5.72 3.22
CA ASP A 42 5.72 -5.24 1.90
C ASP A 42 4.54 -4.47 1.27
N LEU A 43 4.84 -3.69 0.22
CA LEU A 43 3.83 -2.96 -0.55
C LEU A 43 3.55 -3.64 -1.87
N LYS A 44 2.28 -3.92 -2.13
CA LYS A 44 1.78 -4.29 -3.44
C LYS A 44 0.91 -3.16 -3.98
N PRO A 45 0.98 -2.76 -5.26
CA PRO A 45 0.06 -1.78 -5.82
C PRO A 45 -1.38 -2.18 -5.52
N ALA A 46 -2.12 -1.31 -4.85
CA ALA A 46 -3.53 -1.54 -4.59
C ALA A 46 -4.22 -1.63 -5.95
N GLN A 47 -5.10 -2.61 -6.11
CA GLN A 47 -5.95 -2.61 -7.30
C GLN A 47 -6.78 -1.33 -7.25
N THR A 48 -6.58 -0.42 -8.20
CA THR A 48 -7.61 0.56 -8.51
C THR A 48 -8.84 -0.28 -8.80
N VAL A 49 -9.94 -0.02 -8.08
CA VAL A 49 -11.28 -0.50 -8.42
C VAL A 49 -11.36 -0.50 -9.95
N GLY A 50 -11.27 -1.69 -10.55
CA GLY A 50 -11.49 -1.83 -11.98
C GLY A 50 -12.85 -1.24 -12.26
N GLU A 51 -13.04 -0.65 -13.43
CA GLU A 51 -14.30 -0.06 -13.87
C GLU A 51 -15.44 -1.11 -14.06
N ASP A 52 -15.58 -2.04 -13.13
CA ASP A 52 -16.50 -3.16 -13.11
C ASP A 52 -16.86 -3.55 -11.66
N TRP A 53 -16.89 -2.59 -10.73
CA TRP A 53 -17.63 -2.76 -9.47
C TRP A 53 -19.11 -2.51 -9.76
N GLY A 54 -19.73 -3.42 -10.51
CA GLY A 54 -21.15 -3.37 -10.85
C GLY A 54 -21.45 -3.84 -12.26
N GLN A 55 -21.73 -5.13 -12.40
CA GLN A 55 -22.81 -5.62 -13.25
C GLN A 55 -23.68 -6.60 -12.47
#